data_AF-A0A1V5DAM5-F1
#
_entry.id   AF-A0A1V5DAM5-F1
#
_cell.length_a   1.000
_cell.length_b   1.000
_cell.length_c   1.000
_cell.angle_alpha   90.00
_cell.angle_beta   90.00
_cell.angle_gamma   90.00
#
_symmetry.space_group_name_H-M   'P 1'
#
loop_
_entity.id
_entity.type
_entity.pdbx_description
1 polymer ?
#
loop_
_entity_poly.entity_id
_entity_poly.type
_entity_poly.pdbx_seq_one_letter_code
_entity_poly.pdbx_strand_id
1 'polypeptide(L)'
;MGGCAASFVVPGINAGHITAIAEKAAEWGVDLMNCIPMIPVQDTPFECLGAPADAEMVRVRVLASRRCTTAGDAGQMRSASSVRKNHKSS
;
A
#
# COMPACT_ATOMS: atom_id res chain seq x y z
N MET A 1 -23.10 -7.51 3.53
CA MET A 1 -22.29 -7.43 2.30
C MET A 1 -20.93 -6.92 2.71
N GLY A 2 -19.90 -7.75 2.56
CA GLY A 2 -18.52 -7.36 2.86
C GLY A 2 -17.99 -6.35 1.86
N GLY A 3 -17.33 -5.31 2.36
CA GLY A 3 -16.57 -4.36 1.56
C GLY A 3 -15.17 -4.88 1.22
N CYS A 4 -14.54 -4.23 0.23
CA CYS A 4 -13.15 -4.45 -0.13
C CYS A 4 -12.34 -3.17 0.11
N ALA A 5 -11.12 -3.29 0.62
CA ALA A 5 -10.19 -2.17 0.73
C ALA A 5 -8.82 -2.52 0.13
N ALA A 6 -8.10 -1.50 -0.33
CA ALA A 6 -6.72 -1.63 -0.77
C ALA A 6 -5.83 -0.69 0.07
N SER A 7 -4.66 -1.18 0.45
CA SER A 7 -3.65 -0.39 1.15
C SER A 7 -2.32 -0.51 0.43
N PHE A 8 -1.67 0.62 0.19
CA PHE A 8 -0.34 0.68 -0.41
C PHE A 8 0.70 0.56 0.68
N VAL A 9 1.53 -0.46 0.62
CA VAL A 9 2.54 -0.75 1.63
C VAL A 9 3.81 0.02 1.30
N VAL A 10 4.18 0.92 2.21
CA VAL A 10 5.34 1.79 2.09
C VAL A 10 6.29 1.51 3.26
N PRO A 11 7.52 1.03 2.99
CA PRO A 11 8.53 0.78 4.01
C PRO A 11 8.78 2.02 4.86
N GLY A 12 8.90 1.82 6.18
CA GLY A 12 9.17 2.90 7.13
C GLY A 12 8.03 3.90 7.37
N ILE A 13 6.91 3.82 6.61
CA ILE A 13 5.78 4.74 6.75
C ILE A 13 4.55 4.04 7.35
N ASN A 14 4.06 2.98 6.70
CA ASN A 14 2.81 2.33 7.12
C ASN A 14 2.86 0.81 7.23
N ALA A 15 3.94 0.16 6.80
CA ALA A 15 4.08 -1.30 6.93
C ALA A 15 3.92 -1.77 8.40
N GLY A 16 4.43 -0.99 9.36
CA GLY A 16 4.23 -1.23 10.79
C GLY A 16 2.81 -0.94 11.32
N HIS A 17 1.98 -0.21 10.57
CA HIS A 17 0.64 0.21 10.97
C HIS A 17 -0.47 -0.64 10.36
N ILE A 18 -0.15 -1.66 9.56
CA ILE A 18 -1.13 -2.49 8.86
C ILE A 18 -2.17 -3.11 9.79
N THR A 19 -1.79 -3.47 11.02
CA THR A 19 -2.74 -4.02 12.00
C THR A 19 -3.84 -3.02 12.33
N ALA A 20 -3.49 -1.77 12.63
CA ALA A 20 -4.45 -0.72 12.94
C ALA A 20 -5.32 -0.35 11.71
N ILE A 21 -4.72 -0.38 10.51
CA ILE A 21 -5.46 -0.15 9.26
C ILE A 21 -6.49 -1.26 9.04
N ALA A 22 -6.11 -2.53 9.24
CA ALA A 22 -7.00 -3.67 9.08
C ALA A 22 -8.11 -3.70 10.13
N GLU A 23 -7.81 -3.32 11.38
CA GLU A 23 -8.82 -3.15 12.43
C GLU A 23 -9.85 -2.09 12.04
N LYS A 24 -9.38 -0.93 11.57
CA LYS A 24 -10.29 0.13 11.16
C LYS A 24 -11.10 -0.23 9.92
N ALA A 25 -10.50 -0.94 8.98
CA ALA A 25 -11.19 -1.44 7.80
C ALA A 25 -12.30 -2.44 8.17
N ALA A 26 -12.02 -3.36 9.10
CA ALA A 26 -13.01 -4.31 9.59
C ALA A 26 -14.19 -3.60 10.29
N GLU A 27 -13.94 -2.54 11.06
CA GLU A 27 -15.01 -1.70 11.64
C GLU A 27 -15.90 -1.05 10.56
N TRP A 28 -15.35 -0.75 9.39
CA TRP A 28 -16.09 -0.24 8.23
C TRP A 28 -16.77 -1.34 7.41
N GLY A 29 -16.74 -2.59 7.87
CA GLY A 29 -17.35 -3.73 7.20
C GLY A 29 -16.52 -4.28 6.03
N VAL A 30 -15.21 -4.03 6.01
CA VAL A 30 -14.30 -4.61 5.01
C VAL A 30 -13.96 -6.05 5.40
N ASP A 31 -14.26 -6.98 4.50
CA ASP A 31 -13.97 -8.41 4.68
C ASP A 31 -12.76 -8.85 3.84
N LEU A 32 -12.38 -8.08 2.81
CA LEU A 32 -11.22 -8.33 1.95
C LEU A 32 -10.28 -7.11 1.91
N MET A 33 -9.03 -7.30 2.32
CA MET A 33 -7.99 -6.28 2.29
C MET A 33 -6.86 -6.68 1.34
N ASN A 34 -6.62 -5.87 0.32
CA ASN A 34 -5.51 -6.05 -0.60
C ASN A 34 -4.30 -5.19 -0.18
N CYS A 35 -3.16 -5.82 0.11
CA CYS A 35 -1.92 -5.15 0.47
C CYS A 35 -1.02 -5.07 -0.76
N ILE A 36 -0.93 -3.89 -1.38
CA ILE A 36 -0.22 -3.69 -2.64
C ILE A 36 1.15 -3.05 -2.34
N PRO A 37 2.27 -3.64 -2.78
CA PRO A 37 3.58 -3.02 -2.57
C PRO A 37 3.69 -1.73 -3.40
N MET A 38 4.23 -0.67 -2.77
CA MET A 38 4.64 0.52 -3.51
C MET A 38 6.01 0.27 -4.16
N ILE A 39 6.11 0.49 -5.46
CA ILE A 39 7.36 0.51 -6.21
C ILE A 39 7.78 1.97 -6.38
N PRO A 40 8.92 2.38 -5.80
CA PRO A 40 9.44 3.72 -6.00
C PRO A 40 9.79 3.93 -7.48
N VAL A 41 9.51 5.14 -7.96
CA VAL A 41 9.95 5.63 -9.27
C VAL A 41 11.00 6.71 -9.04
N GLN A 42 11.95 6.82 -9.97
CA GLN A 42 12.95 7.88 -9.98
C GLN A 42 12.28 9.26 -9.99
N ASP A 43 12.92 10.25 -9.37
CA ASP A 43 12.42 11.61 -9.22
C ASP A 43 11.08 11.69 -8.45
N THR A 44 10.88 10.79 -7.49
CA THR A 44 9.72 10.85 -6.59
C THR A 44 10.15 10.97 -5.12
N PRO A 45 9.32 11.58 -4.25
CA PRO A 45 9.63 11.68 -2.82
C PRO A 45 9.83 10.32 -2.13
N PHE A 46 9.40 9.23 -2.76
CA PHE A 46 9.50 7.87 -2.22
C PHE A 46 10.69 7.09 -2.78
N GLU A 47 11.47 7.68 -3.69
CA GLU A 47 12.62 7.03 -4.32
C GLU A 47 13.61 6.45 -3.31
N CYS A 48 13.86 7.19 -2.23
CA CYS A 48 14.82 6.81 -1.19
C CYS A 48 14.34 5.66 -0.27
N LEU A 49 13.06 5.32 -0.28
CA LEU A 49 12.50 4.31 0.64
C LEU A 49 12.63 2.88 0.13
N GLY A 50 12.83 2.69 -1.18
CA GLY A 50 12.86 1.36 -1.78
C GLY A 50 11.49 0.68 -1.82
N ALA A 51 11.42 -0.46 -2.53
CA ALA A 51 10.26 -1.34 -2.47
C ALA A 51 10.30 -2.18 -1.17
N PRO A 52 9.15 -2.55 -0.58
CA PRO A 52 9.13 -3.46 0.56
C PRO A 52 9.72 -4.82 0.17
N ALA A 53 10.47 -5.42 1.09
CA ALA A 53 11.02 -6.76 0.89
C ALA A 53 9.89 -7.81 0.88
N ASP A 54 10.11 -8.94 0.20
CA ASP A 54 9.12 -10.02 0.13
C ASP A 54 8.71 -10.52 1.53
N ALA A 55 9.68 -10.64 2.44
CA ALA A 55 9.43 -11.04 3.83
C ALA A 55 8.57 -10.02 4.59
N GLU A 56 8.73 -8.72 4.29
CA GLU A 56 7.91 -7.65 4.87
C GLU A 56 6.48 -7.72 4.32
N MET A 57 6.32 -7.95 3.02
CA MET A 57 5.02 -8.13 2.40
C MET A 57 4.27 -9.36 2.94
N VAL A 58 4.97 -10.48 3.15
CA VAL A 58 4.40 -11.66 3.83
C VAL A 58 3.94 -11.30 5.23
N ARG A 59 4.78 -10.60 6.02
CA ARG A 59 4.44 -10.17 7.37
C ARG A 59 3.19 -9.27 7.37
N VAL A 60 3.13 -8.30 6.46
CA VAL A 60 1.99 -7.38 6.31
C VAL A 60 0.70 -8.14 6.02
N ARG A 61 0.72 -9.10 5.09
CA ARG A 61 -0.45 -9.95 4.81
C ARG A 61 -0.87 -10.77 6.02
N VAL A 62 0.07 -11.38 6.73
CA VAL A 62 -0.23 -12.14 7.96
C VAL A 62 -0.90 -11.23 9.01
N LEU A 63 -0.43 -9.99 9.17
CA LEU A 63 -1.03 -9.05 10.11
C LEU A 63 -2.45 -8.63 9.69
N ALA A 64 -2.67 -8.31 8.41
CA ALA A 64 -3.99 -7.97 7.88
C ALA A 64 -4.97 -9.16 7.96
N SER A 65 -4.48 -10.38 7.72
CA SER A 65 -5.28 -11.62 7.72
C SER A 65 -5.97 -11.92 9.06
N ARG A 66 -5.52 -11.30 10.16
CA ARG A 66 -6.12 -11.43 11.49
C ARG A 66 -7.50 -10.80 11.58
N ARG A 67 -7.82 -9.85 10.70
CA ARG A 67 -9.06 -9.05 10.75
C ARG A 67 -9.85 -9.12 9.45
N CYS A 68 -9.18 -9.14 8.31
CA CYS A 68 -9.79 -9.21 6.99
C CYS A 68 -9.14 -10.34 6.20
N THR A 69 -9.87 -10.99 5.30
CA THR A 69 -9.25 -11.89 4.31
C THR A 69 -8.26 -11.09 3.47
N THR A 70 -7.09 -11.64 3.18
CA THR A 70 -6.12 -10.97 2.30
C THR A 70 -6.14 -11.57 0.91
N ALA A 71 -6.15 -10.71 -0.11
CA ALA A 71 -5.92 -11.15 -1.48
C ALA A 71 -4.43 -11.48 -1.71
N GLY A 72 -4.15 -12.38 -2.65
CA GLY A 72 -2.79 -12.56 -3.18
C GLY A 72 -2.36 -11.37 -4.03
N ASP A 73 -1.05 -11.09 -4.09
CA ASP A 73 -0.47 -9.93 -4.77
C ASP A 73 -0.69 -9.97 -6.29
N ALA A 74 -1.84 -9.47 -6.76
CA ALA A 74 -2.16 -9.44 -8.20
C ALA A 74 -1.59 -8.19 -8.92
N GLY A 75 -0.93 -7.28 -8.20
CA GLY A 75 -0.42 -6.03 -8.79
C GLY A 75 0.52 -5.25 -7.87
N GLN A 76 1.21 -4.27 -8.45
CA GLN A 76 2.13 -3.35 -7.77
C GLN A 76 1.75 -1.92 -8.10
N MET A 77 1.81 -1.00 -7.13
CA MET A 77 1.57 0.42 -7.40
C MET A 77 2.89 1.18 -7.54
N ARG A 78 3.11 1.81 -8.70
CA ARG A 78 4.25 2.70 -8.92
C ARG A 78 3.95 4.09 -8.37
N SER A 79 4.86 4.69 -7.60
CA SER A 79 4.71 6.07 -7.17
C SER A 79 4.74 7.00 -8.39
N ALA A 80 3.72 7.83 -8.58
CA ALA A 80 3.70 8.76 -9.70
C ALA A 80 4.70 9.93 -9.46
N SER A 81 5.58 10.20 -10.43
CA SER A 81 6.35 11.44 -10.46
C SER A 81 5.44 12.58 -10.87
N SER A 82 5.02 13.40 -9.92
CA SER A 82 4.27 14.62 -10.23
C SER A 82 5.23 15.70 -10.73
N VAL A 83 5.63 15.60 -12.00
CA VAL A 83 6.18 16.73 -12.76
C VAL A 83 5.23 16.99 -13.92
N ARG A 84 4.10 17.65 -13.64
CA ARG A 84 3.48 18.50 -14.67
C ARG A 84 4.36 19.75 -14.78
N LYS A 85 5.34 19.76 -15.69
CA LYS A 85 5.91 21.03 -16.14
C LYS A 85 4.83 21.76 -16.94
N ASN A 86 4.02 22.57 -16.27
CA ASN A 86 3.31 23.66 -16.95
C ASN A 86 4.35 24.70 -17.39
N HIS A 87 5.05 24.43 -18.49
CA HIS A 87 5.64 25.51 -19.29
C HIS A 87 4.56 25.97 -20.26
N LYS A 88 3.83 27.01 -19.87
CA LYS A 88 3.27 27.95 -20.84
C LYS A 88 3.69 29.34 -20.40
N SER A 89 4.89 29.70 -20.82
CA SER A 89 5.36 31.07 -20.88
C SER A 89 5.04 31.61 -22.27
N SER A 90 4.63 32.89 -22.30
CA SER A 90 4.22 33.72 -23.46
C SER A 90 2.78 33.60 -23.91
#